data_AF-A0A542SCB4-F1
#
_entry.id   AF-A0A542SCB4-F1
#
_cell.length_a   1.000
_cell.length_b   1.000
_cell.length_c   1.000
_cell.angle_alpha   90.00
_cell.angle_beta   90.00
_cell.angle_gamma   90.00
#
_symmetry.space_group_name_H-M   'P 1'
#
loop_
_entity.id
_entity.type
_entity.pdbx_description
1 polymer ?
#
loop_
_entity_poly.entity_id
_entity_poly.type
_entity_poly.pdbx_seq_one_letter_code
_entity_poly.pdbx_strand_id
1 'polypeptide(L)'
;MTNPYGGGYPAYEPGSNPYDSPSYGTRPSYDGLSIAAFVCSLTCCAAPIGIGLGIAGIVRTREGRRSGRWAAVSGLVLGVLVVVLGIGFVVFAAVMGSRTVWEDEARVGQCIDLDFLDDPIKASCSEPHAGEVIWAGRFDADQAGAFTTVSRAAFCLALPLDPAYRSAIESGEYDVRVETDAFDEDDPDSGDAFFCYIDRGDGEKITGRIRDAGEQVGA
;
A
#
# COMPACT_ATOMS: atom_id res chain seq x y z
N MET A 1 -84.29 -12.92 -69.33
CA MET A 1 -82.90 -12.47 -69.11
C MET A 1 -82.91 -11.79 -67.74
N THR A 2 -82.79 -12.47 -66.60
CA THR A 2 -81.63 -13.20 -66.06
C THR A 2 -80.31 -12.46 -66.26
N ASN A 3 -79.84 -11.76 -65.23
CA ASN A 3 -78.50 -12.04 -64.72
C ASN A 3 -78.49 -11.87 -63.18
N PRO A 4 -78.11 -12.91 -62.41
CA PRO A 4 -78.06 -12.92 -60.94
C PRO A 4 -76.64 -12.56 -60.44
N TYR A 5 -76.45 -12.50 -59.11
CA TYR A 5 -75.16 -12.39 -58.40
C TYR A 5 -74.55 -10.98 -58.24
N GLY A 6 -75.04 -10.25 -57.25
CA GLY A 6 -74.25 -9.25 -56.52
C GLY A 6 -73.80 -9.85 -55.18
N GLY A 7 -72.76 -10.69 -55.21
CA GLY A 7 -72.18 -11.35 -54.03
C GLY A 7 -70.66 -11.15 -54.02
N GLY A 8 -70.11 -10.80 -52.85
CA GLY A 8 -68.75 -10.31 -52.67
C GLY A 8 -67.63 -11.30 -52.98
N TYR A 9 -66.45 -10.76 -53.25
CA TYR A 9 -65.19 -11.48 -53.32
C TYR A 9 -64.15 -10.85 -52.37
N PRO A 10 -63.42 -11.64 -51.57
CA PRO A 10 -62.39 -11.18 -50.65
C PRO A 10 -61.09 -10.79 -51.37
N ALA A 11 -60.33 -9.88 -50.76
CA ALA A 11 -59.04 -9.44 -51.24
C ALA A 11 -57.97 -10.55 -51.14
N TYR A 12 -57.25 -10.73 -52.23
CA TYR A 12 -56.19 -11.72 -52.44
C TYR A 12 -54.96 -11.45 -51.56
N GLU A 13 -54.54 -12.45 -50.80
CA GLU A 13 -53.34 -12.44 -49.95
C GLU A 13 -52.10 -12.80 -50.79
N PRO A 14 -51.06 -11.94 -50.91
CA PRO A 14 -49.85 -12.29 -51.65
C PRO A 14 -48.97 -13.24 -50.85
N GLY A 15 -48.67 -14.40 -51.44
CA GLY A 15 -47.94 -15.51 -50.83
C GLY A 15 -46.49 -15.22 -50.45
N SER A 16 -46.05 -15.91 -49.40
CA SER A 16 -44.70 -15.93 -48.85
C SER A 16 -43.65 -16.33 -49.90
N ASN A 17 -42.65 -15.48 -50.07
CA ASN A 17 -41.56 -15.67 -51.03
C ASN A 17 -40.51 -16.67 -50.47
N PRO A 18 -40.15 -17.76 -51.18
CA PRO A 18 -39.28 -18.82 -50.65
C PRO A 18 -37.78 -18.49 -50.57
N TYR A 19 -37.38 -17.22 -50.78
CA TYR A 19 -35.99 -16.76 -50.81
C TYR A 19 -35.57 -15.93 -49.59
N ASP A 20 -36.37 -15.93 -48.52
CA ASP A 20 -35.98 -15.26 -47.28
C ASP A 20 -35.00 -16.15 -46.49
N SER A 21 -33.71 -15.95 -46.75
CA SER A 21 -32.62 -16.54 -45.99
C SER A 21 -32.74 -16.15 -44.51
N PRO A 22 -32.53 -17.05 -43.53
CA PRO A 22 -32.56 -16.68 -42.12
C PRO A 22 -31.44 -15.68 -41.87
N SER A 23 -31.80 -14.41 -41.70
CA SER A 23 -30.86 -13.37 -41.31
C SER A 23 -30.23 -13.80 -39.99
N TYR A 24 -28.92 -14.00 -40.07
CA TYR A 24 -28.02 -14.47 -39.03
C TYR A 24 -28.34 -13.83 -37.68
N GLY A 25 -28.44 -14.67 -36.64
CA GLY A 25 -28.61 -14.25 -35.27
C GLY A 25 -27.64 -13.13 -34.89
N THR A 26 -28.22 -11.97 -34.56
CA THR A 26 -27.50 -10.85 -33.98
C THR A 26 -26.85 -11.35 -32.70
N ARG A 27 -25.53 -11.59 -32.74
CA ARG A 27 -24.75 -11.92 -31.55
C ARG A 27 -25.04 -10.87 -30.48
N PRO A 28 -25.38 -11.24 -29.23
CA PRO A 28 -25.62 -10.25 -28.19
C PRO A 28 -24.39 -9.35 -28.05
N SER A 29 -24.56 -8.05 -28.28
CA SER A 29 -23.49 -7.06 -28.12
C SER A 29 -23.04 -7.07 -26.66
N TYR A 30 -21.73 -7.25 -26.44
CA TYR A 30 -21.12 -7.16 -25.12
C TYR A 30 -21.47 -5.80 -24.50
N ASP A 31 -21.97 -5.79 -23.26
CA ASP A 31 -22.31 -4.54 -22.59
C ASP A 31 -21.00 -3.88 -22.15
N GLY A 32 -20.58 -2.83 -22.88
CA GLY A 32 -19.35 -2.09 -22.63
C GLY A 32 -19.26 -1.56 -21.20
N LEU A 33 -20.39 -1.43 -20.51
CA LEU A 33 -20.48 -1.08 -19.09
C LEU A 33 -19.91 -2.18 -18.17
N SER A 34 -20.08 -3.45 -18.51
CA SER A 34 -19.51 -4.58 -17.76
C SER A 34 -17.99 -4.65 -17.93
N ILE A 35 -17.49 -4.31 -19.13
CA ILE A 35 -16.05 -4.21 -19.40
C ILE A 35 -15.46 -2.98 -18.68
N ALA A 36 -16.15 -1.84 -18.71
CA ALA A 36 -15.74 -0.64 -17.99
C ALA A 36 -15.73 -0.87 -16.47
N ALA A 37 -16.70 -1.60 -15.90
CA ALA A 37 -16.71 -1.98 -14.49
C ALA A 37 -15.54 -2.91 -14.13
N PHE A 38 -15.20 -3.87 -15.00
CA PHE A 38 -14.04 -4.75 -14.83
C PHE A 38 -12.71 -3.97 -14.90
N VAL A 39 -12.57 -3.04 -15.85
CA VAL A 39 -11.38 -2.20 -16.00
C VAL A 39 -11.25 -1.19 -14.86
N CYS A 40 -12.36 -0.60 -14.38
CA CYS A 40 -12.35 0.28 -13.21
C CYS A 40 -12.09 -0.46 -11.89
N SER A 41 -12.50 -1.73 -11.76
CA SER A 41 -12.14 -2.55 -10.59
C SER A 41 -10.65 -2.91 -10.53
N LEU A 42 -9.96 -2.81 -11.67
CA LEU A 42 -8.51 -3.02 -11.79
C LEU A 42 -7.69 -1.77 -11.42
N THR A 43 -8.31 -0.58 -11.38
CA THR A 43 -7.67 0.66 -10.95
C THR A 43 -7.96 0.88 -9.46
N CYS A 44 -6.95 0.62 -8.63
CA CYS A 44 -6.94 0.66 -7.15
C CYS A 44 -7.67 1.86 -6.50
N CYS A 45 -7.83 2.98 -7.20
CA CYS A 45 -8.38 4.23 -6.67
C CYS A 45 -9.87 4.49 -6.99
N ALA A 46 -10.57 3.61 -7.74
CA ALA A 46 -11.95 3.83 -8.19
C ALA A 46 -12.98 2.82 -7.64
N ALA A 47 -12.63 2.10 -6.56
CA ALA A 47 -13.47 1.06 -5.96
C ALA A 47 -14.93 1.48 -5.63
N PRO A 48 -15.21 2.70 -5.10
CA PRO A 48 -16.60 3.11 -4.83
C PRO A 48 -17.44 3.26 -6.11
N ILE A 49 -16.82 3.71 -7.20
CA ILE A 49 -17.48 3.93 -8.50
C ILE A 49 -17.72 2.57 -9.20
N GLY A 50 -16.78 1.64 -9.06
CA GLY A 50 -16.91 0.27 -9.55
C GLY A 50 -18.08 -0.49 -8.90
N ILE A 51 -18.33 -0.28 -7.60
CA ILE A 51 -19.48 -0.87 -6.90
C ILE A 51 -20.82 -0.32 -7.45
N GLY A 52 -20.92 1.00 -7.66
CA GLY A 52 -22.12 1.63 -8.22
C GLY A 52 -22.42 1.16 -9.65
N LEU A 53 -21.40 1.04 -10.50
CA LEU A 53 -21.54 0.54 -11.87
C LEU A 53 -21.80 -0.98 -11.92
N GLY A 54 -21.24 -1.76 -11.00
CA GLY A 54 -21.53 -3.18 -10.85
C GLY A 54 -22.99 -3.44 -10.47
N ILE A 55 -23.56 -2.65 -9.55
CA ILE A 55 -24.98 -2.71 -9.20
C ILE A 55 -25.86 -2.33 -10.41
N ALA A 56 -25.49 -1.28 -11.16
CA ALA A 56 -26.21 -0.89 -12.37
C ALA A 56 -26.18 -1.96 -13.47
N GLY A 57 -25.05 -2.65 -13.66
CA GLY A 57 -24.90 -3.78 -14.59
C GLY A 57 -25.75 -5.00 -14.20
N ILE A 58 -25.91 -5.27 -12.90
CA ILE A 58 -26.77 -6.35 -12.39
C ILE A 58 -28.25 -6.02 -12.59
N VAL A 59 -28.67 -4.77 -12.39
CA VAL A 59 -30.06 -4.35 -12.65
C VAL A 59 -30.41 -4.48 -14.13
N ARG A 60 -29.47 -4.22 -15.04
CA ARG A 60 -29.67 -4.29 -16.50
C ARG A 60 -29.71 -5.70 -17.09
N THR A 61 -29.22 -6.69 -16.35
CA THR A 61 -29.21 -8.11 -16.76
C THR A 61 -30.38 -8.91 -16.19
N ARG A 62 -31.29 -8.27 -15.46
CA ARG A 62 -32.51 -8.89 -14.91
C ARG A 62 -33.46 -9.29 -16.06
N GLU A 63 -34.16 -10.42 -15.89
CA GLU A 63 -35.19 -10.98 -16.80
C GLU A 63 -34.71 -11.72 -18.07
N GLY A 64 -33.49 -12.27 -18.08
CA GLY A 64 -33.12 -13.29 -19.08
C GLY A 64 -33.01 -12.80 -20.53
N ARG A 65 -32.95 -11.48 -20.76
CA ARG A 65 -32.83 -10.90 -22.11
C ARG A 65 -31.46 -11.11 -22.77
N ARG A 66 -30.40 -11.48 -22.02
CA ARG A 66 -29.04 -11.79 -22.53
C ARG A 66 -28.31 -12.84 -21.68
N SER A 67 -27.47 -13.67 -22.32
CA SER A 67 -26.50 -14.57 -21.66
C SER A 67 -25.37 -13.75 -21.02
N GLY A 68 -24.84 -14.20 -19.86
CA GLY A 68 -23.78 -13.49 -19.12
C GLY A 68 -23.86 -13.51 -17.59
N ARG A 69 -24.87 -14.19 -17.02
CA ARG A 69 -25.08 -14.27 -15.55
C ARG A 69 -23.86 -14.82 -14.79
N TRP A 70 -23.14 -15.78 -15.38
CA TRP A 70 -21.89 -16.30 -14.82
C TRP A 70 -20.80 -15.23 -14.74
N ALA A 71 -20.69 -14.36 -15.75
CA ALA A 71 -19.73 -13.25 -15.72
C ALA A 71 -20.08 -12.22 -14.65
N ALA A 72 -21.36 -11.93 -14.44
CA ALA A 72 -21.81 -11.02 -13.38
C ALA A 72 -21.52 -11.57 -11.96
N VAL A 73 -21.75 -12.87 -11.73
CA VAL A 73 -21.45 -13.51 -10.45
C VAL A 73 -19.94 -13.55 -10.20
N SER A 74 -19.15 -13.94 -11.19
CA SER A 74 -17.68 -13.95 -11.06
C SER A 74 -17.12 -12.54 -10.83
N GLY A 75 -17.65 -11.52 -11.51
CA GLY A 75 -17.26 -10.14 -11.30
C GLY A 75 -17.58 -9.62 -9.89
N LEU A 76 -18.75 -9.99 -9.35
CA LEU A 76 -19.10 -9.65 -7.96
C LEU A 76 -18.18 -10.35 -6.95
N VAL A 77 -17.92 -11.65 -7.13
CA VAL A 77 -17.06 -12.43 -6.23
C VAL A 77 -15.62 -11.91 -6.26
N LEU A 78 -15.06 -11.69 -7.45
CA LEU A 78 -13.72 -11.12 -7.60
C LEU A 78 -13.66 -9.70 -7.05
N GLY A 79 -14.68 -8.88 -7.30
CA GLY A 79 -14.76 -7.52 -6.75
C GLY A 79 -14.78 -7.51 -5.22
N VAL A 80 -15.57 -8.39 -4.59
CA VAL A 80 -15.60 -8.53 -3.13
C VAL A 80 -14.25 -9.03 -2.61
N LEU A 81 -13.64 -10.03 -3.27
CA LEU A 81 -12.32 -10.54 -2.88
C LEU A 81 -11.26 -9.45 -2.92
N VAL A 82 -11.20 -8.67 -4.01
CA VAL A 82 -10.25 -7.57 -4.17
C VAL A 82 -10.48 -6.48 -3.12
N VAL A 83 -11.74 -6.13 -2.82
CA VAL A 83 -12.05 -5.15 -1.78
C VAL A 83 -11.62 -5.65 -0.40
N VAL A 84 -11.91 -6.91 -0.05
CA VAL A 84 -11.52 -7.48 1.24
C VAL A 84 -10.01 -7.55 1.38
N LEU A 85 -9.30 -8.03 0.35
CA LEU A 85 -7.83 -8.08 0.34
C LEU A 85 -7.22 -6.67 0.36
N GLY A 86 -7.80 -5.73 -0.37
CA GLY A 86 -7.37 -4.33 -0.39
C GLY A 86 -7.53 -3.66 0.97
N ILE A 87 -8.67 -3.84 1.64
CA ILE A 87 -8.87 -3.35 3.01
C ILE A 87 -7.86 -4.00 3.96
N GLY A 88 -7.67 -5.31 3.87
CA GLY A 88 -6.68 -6.04 4.66
C GLY A 88 -5.27 -5.48 4.48
N PHE A 89 -4.87 -5.23 3.22
CA PHE A 89 -3.58 -4.64 2.87
C PHE A 89 -3.42 -3.21 3.42
N VAL A 90 -4.43 -2.35 3.27
CA VAL A 90 -4.38 -0.97 3.79
C VAL A 90 -4.28 -0.96 5.32
N VAL A 91 -5.05 -1.81 6.01
CA VAL A 91 -4.97 -1.92 7.48
C VAL A 91 -3.59 -2.44 7.90
N PHE A 92 -3.07 -3.46 7.22
CA PHE A 92 -1.74 -3.98 7.48
C PHE A 92 -0.65 -2.93 7.30
N ALA A 93 -0.65 -2.22 6.16
CA ALA A 93 0.30 -1.15 5.86
C ALA A 93 0.20 0.00 6.87
N ALA A 94 -1.02 0.39 7.27
CA ALA A 94 -1.22 1.44 8.27
C ALA A 94 -0.69 1.03 9.65
N VAL A 95 -0.89 -0.22 10.07
CA VAL A 95 -0.37 -0.72 11.35
C VAL A 95 1.15 -0.78 11.32
N MET A 96 1.75 -1.35 10.27
CA MET A 96 3.21 -1.40 10.12
C MET A 96 3.81 0.01 10.11
N GLY A 97 3.32 0.89 9.23
CA GLY A 97 3.81 2.26 9.14
C GLY A 97 3.61 3.08 10.41
N SER A 98 2.59 2.78 11.23
CA SER A 98 2.41 3.46 12.52
C SER A 98 3.46 3.08 13.58
N ARG A 99 4.04 1.88 13.45
CA ARG A 99 5.03 1.33 14.37
C ARG A 99 6.46 1.63 13.92
N THR A 100 6.70 1.78 12.63
CA THR A 100 8.00 2.19 12.09
C THR A 100 8.45 3.53 12.68
N VAL A 101 9.74 3.64 12.95
CA VAL A 101 10.39 4.90 13.29
C VAL A 101 10.82 5.58 12.00
N TRP A 102 10.06 6.59 11.60
CA TRP A 102 10.41 7.43 10.45
C TRP A 102 11.51 8.41 10.82
N GLU A 103 12.36 8.74 9.86
CA GLU A 103 13.55 9.57 10.03
C GLU A 103 13.21 10.99 10.47
N ASP A 104 12.05 11.50 10.05
CA ASP A 104 11.51 12.81 10.41
C ASP A 104 10.78 12.83 11.76
N GLU A 105 10.37 11.67 12.27
CA GLU A 105 9.68 11.51 13.55
C GLU A 105 10.62 11.07 14.69
N ALA A 106 11.79 10.53 14.36
CA ALA A 106 12.76 9.97 15.30
C ALA A 106 13.18 10.99 16.38
N ARG A 107 13.33 10.51 17.62
CA ARG A 107 13.68 11.37 18.76
C ARG A 107 14.83 10.79 19.56
N VAL A 108 15.74 11.66 19.98
CA VAL A 108 16.82 11.28 20.90
C VAL A 108 16.24 10.68 22.18
N GLY A 109 16.74 9.50 22.53
CA GLY A 109 16.30 8.69 23.66
C GLY A 109 15.04 7.85 23.41
N GLN A 110 14.66 7.66 22.15
CA GLN A 110 13.59 6.75 21.76
C GLN A 110 14.11 5.32 21.66
N CYS A 111 13.45 4.40 22.36
CA CYS A 111 13.77 2.98 22.32
C CYS A 111 13.15 2.31 21.10
N ILE A 112 13.92 1.43 20.48
CA ILE A 112 13.55 0.75 19.23
C ILE A 112 13.80 -0.75 19.33
N ASP A 113 12.98 -1.51 18.62
CA ASP A 113 13.28 -2.89 18.24
C ASP A 113 13.57 -2.90 16.74
N LEU A 114 14.14 -4.01 16.25
CA LEU A 114 14.30 -4.26 14.83
C LEU A 114 13.25 -5.27 14.40
N ASP A 115 12.60 -5.04 13.25
CA ASP A 115 11.68 -6.00 12.68
C ASP A 115 12.42 -7.10 11.89
N PHE A 116 11.69 -7.89 11.11
CA PHE A 116 12.28 -9.00 10.35
C PHE A 116 13.11 -8.56 9.13
N LEU A 117 13.06 -7.28 8.78
CA LEU A 117 13.87 -6.64 7.75
C LEU A 117 15.03 -5.83 8.34
N ASP A 118 15.24 -5.93 9.66
CA ASP A 118 16.17 -5.10 10.42
C ASP A 118 15.78 -3.61 10.46
N ASP A 119 14.51 -3.26 10.17
CA ASP A 119 14.03 -1.89 10.20
C ASP A 119 13.69 -1.44 11.63
N PRO A 120 14.06 -0.21 12.04
CA PRO A 120 13.70 0.33 13.35
C PRO A 120 12.19 0.53 13.55
N ILE A 121 11.66 -0.11 14.59
CA ILE A 121 10.27 0.05 15.05
C ILE A 121 10.21 0.57 16.49
N LYS A 122 9.16 1.33 16.79
CA LYS A 122 8.88 1.92 18.11
C LYS A 122 8.78 0.80 19.16
N ALA A 123 9.61 0.87 20.21
CA ALA A 123 9.58 -0.04 21.34
C ALA A 123 9.37 0.70 22.68
N SER A 124 8.97 -0.05 23.71
CA SER A 124 8.87 0.50 25.07
C SER A 124 10.24 0.47 25.75
N CYS A 125 10.67 1.60 26.31
CA CYS A 125 11.89 1.66 27.11
C CYS A 125 11.79 0.90 28.45
N SER A 126 10.57 0.58 28.92
CA SER A 126 10.37 -0.17 30.16
C SER A 126 10.53 -1.68 29.98
N GLU A 127 10.62 -2.13 28.73
CA GLU A 127 10.77 -3.54 28.36
C GLU A 127 12.11 -3.72 27.63
N PRO A 128 12.64 -4.95 27.56
CA PRO A 128 13.84 -5.22 26.78
C PRO A 128 13.62 -4.89 25.30
N HIS A 129 14.52 -4.10 24.71
CA HIS A 129 14.45 -3.64 23.32
C HIS A 129 15.84 -3.68 22.65
N ALA A 130 15.89 -3.62 21.32
CA ALA A 130 17.14 -3.79 20.58
C ALA A 130 18.10 -2.59 20.70
N GLY A 131 17.58 -1.35 20.66
CA GLY A 131 18.43 -0.17 20.59
C GLY A 131 17.79 1.14 21.04
N GLU A 132 18.57 2.21 21.07
CA GLU A 132 18.12 3.56 21.41
C GLU A 132 18.63 4.59 20.40
N VAL A 133 17.76 5.51 19.98
CA VAL A 133 18.11 6.63 19.09
C VAL A 133 18.97 7.64 19.86
N ILE A 134 20.18 7.91 19.37
CA ILE A 134 21.16 8.79 20.01
C ILE A 134 21.25 10.17 19.38
N TRP A 135 20.81 10.31 18.12
CA TRP A 135 20.75 11.57 17.39
C TRP A 135 19.63 11.51 16.37
N ALA A 136 18.93 12.63 16.12
CA ALA A 136 17.98 12.76 15.01
C ALA A 136 18.06 14.19 14.45
N GLY A 137 18.06 14.33 13.14
CA GLY A 137 18.22 15.62 12.48
C GLY A 137 18.13 15.54 10.96
N ARG A 138 18.68 16.56 10.30
CA ARG A 138 18.85 16.60 8.85
C ARG A 138 20.31 16.84 8.51
N PHE A 139 20.80 16.25 7.43
CA PHE A 139 22.16 16.48 6.95
C PHE A 139 22.35 17.93 6.55
N ASP A 140 23.37 18.58 7.10
CA ASP A 140 23.96 19.76 6.47
C ASP A 140 24.95 19.36 5.36
N ALA A 141 25.42 20.33 4.58
CA ALA A 141 26.32 20.08 3.46
C ALA A 141 27.67 19.47 3.87
N ASP A 142 28.18 19.81 5.07
CA ASP A 142 29.44 19.29 5.58
C ASP A 142 29.26 17.84 6.07
N GLN A 143 28.14 17.56 6.74
CA GLN A 143 27.76 16.24 7.22
C GLN A 143 27.53 15.25 6.06
N ALA A 144 26.79 15.66 5.02
CA ALA A 144 26.58 14.86 3.81
C ALA A 144 27.92 14.46 3.17
N GLY A 145 28.82 15.43 2.98
CA GLY A 145 30.15 15.16 2.46
C GLY A 145 31.01 14.27 3.36
N ALA A 146 30.89 14.41 4.69
CA ALA A 146 31.63 13.59 5.63
C ALA A 146 31.13 12.14 5.67
N PHE A 147 29.82 11.92 5.55
CA PHE A 147 29.16 10.62 5.69
C PHE A 147 29.74 9.55 4.75
N THR A 148 30.08 9.94 3.52
CA THR A 148 30.65 9.05 2.50
C THR A 148 32.11 8.66 2.75
N THR A 149 32.80 9.36 3.66
CA THR A 149 34.24 9.24 3.87
C THR A 149 34.64 8.61 5.19
N VAL A 150 33.76 8.64 6.19
CA VAL A 150 34.03 8.11 7.53
C VAL A 150 33.11 6.93 7.85
N SER A 151 33.50 6.10 8.82
CA SER A 151 32.61 5.06 9.35
C SER A 151 31.37 5.68 10.03
N ARG A 152 30.24 4.96 10.05
CA ARG A 152 29.00 5.38 10.71
C ARG A 152 29.21 5.78 12.18
N ALA A 153 30.00 4.99 12.93
CA ALA A 153 30.36 5.30 14.31
C ALA A 153 31.11 6.63 14.44
N ALA A 154 32.15 6.84 13.62
CA ALA A 154 32.91 8.09 13.60
C ALA A 154 32.04 9.30 13.19
N PHE A 155 31.13 9.11 12.23
CA PHE A 155 30.17 10.13 11.83
C PHE A 155 29.28 10.55 13.01
N CYS A 156 28.60 9.59 13.64
CA CYS A 156 27.70 9.90 14.75
C CYS A 156 28.46 10.47 15.97
N LEU A 157 29.69 10.02 16.25
CA LEU A 157 30.53 10.56 17.33
C LEU A 157 30.93 12.04 17.13
N ALA A 158 31.00 12.50 15.88
CA ALA A 158 31.29 13.90 15.55
C ALA A 158 30.10 14.84 15.83
N LEU A 159 28.89 14.29 16.02
CA LEU A 159 27.69 15.04 16.35
C LEU A 159 27.69 15.46 17.83
N PRO A 160 26.91 16.49 18.22
CA PRO A 160 26.84 16.93 19.61
C PRO A 160 25.97 15.97 20.45
N LEU A 161 26.48 14.75 20.66
CA LEU A 161 25.85 13.69 21.44
C LEU A 161 25.92 13.96 22.95
N ASP A 162 24.92 13.43 23.67
CA ASP A 162 24.95 13.30 25.12
C ASP A 162 26.19 12.49 25.57
N PRO A 163 26.89 12.90 26.65
CA PRO A 163 28.06 12.19 27.16
C PRO A 163 27.81 10.70 27.45
N ALA A 164 26.61 10.31 27.87
CA ALA A 164 26.27 8.92 28.13
C ALA A 164 26.35 8.07 26.85
N TYR A 165 25.82 8.56 25.73
CA TYR A 165 25.88 7.86 24.44
C TYR A 165 27.30 7.80 23.89
N ARG A 166 28.07 8.89 24.02
CA ARG A 166 29.48 8.88 23.61
C ARG A 166 30.25 7.78 24.36
N SER A 167 30.06 7.70 25.67
CA SER A 167 30.71 6.68 26.51
C SER A 167 30.27 5.26 26.14
N ALA A 168 28.99 5.08 25.77
CA ALA A 168 28.47 3.79 25.32
C ALA A 168 29.10 3.35 23.99
N ILE A 169 29.23 4.25 23.02
CA ILE A 169 29.89 3.93 21.74
C ILE A 169 31.37 3.60 21.96
N GLU A 170 32.07 4.39 22.78
CA GLU A 170 33.49 4.21 23.06
C GLU A 170 33.81 2.94 23.86
N SER A 171 32.83 2.35 24.56
CA SER A 171 33.02 1.07 25.25
C SER A 171 33.23 -0.10 24.30
N GLY A 172 32.76 0.03 23.05
CA GLY A 172 32.78 -1.03 22.03
C GLY A 172 31.75 -2.14 22.27
N GLU A 173 30.82 -1.96 23.22
CA GLU A 173 29.71 -2.90 23.48
C GLU A 173 28.55 -2.71 22.49
N TYR A 174 28.45 -1.51 21.91
CA TYR A 174 27.34 -1.11 21.05
C TYR A 174 27.81 -0.88 19.61
N ASP A 175 27.00 -1.32 18.65
CA ASP A 175 27.14 -0.98 17.24
C ASP A 175 26.39 0.32 16.95
N VAL A 176 26.93 1.12 16.04
CA VAL A 176 26.32 2.39 15.62
C VAL A 176 25.74 2.23 14.22
N ARG A 177 24.46 2.55 14.10
CA ARG A 177 23.72 2.50 12.84
C ARG A 177 23.10 3.86 12.53
N VAL A 178 22.82 4.07 11.25
CA VAL A 178 22.24 5.30 10.71
C VAL A 178 21.16 4.91 9.72
N GLU A 179 19.96 5.43 9.93
CA GLU A 179 18.89 5.43 8.92
C GLU A 179 18.78 6.82 8.29
N THR A 180 18.48 6.86 7.01
CA THR A 180 18.37 8.10 6.21
C THR A 180 17.22 7.99 5.21
N ASP A 181 16.53 9.11 4.94
CA ASP A 181 15.49 9.18 3.90
C ASP A 181 16.05 9.41 2.49
N ALA A 182 17.38 9.39 2.36
CA ALA A 182 18.10 9.52 1.09
C ALA A 182 17.75 8.39 0.11
N PHE A 183 17.72 8.71 -1.19
CA PHE A 183 17.50 7.70 -2.23
C PHE A 183 18.68 6.72 -2.36
N ASP A 184 19.90 7.23 -2.15
CA ASP A 184 21.11 6.43 -2.00
C ASP A 184 21.59 6.55 -0.56
N GLU A 185 21.39 5.49 0.22
CA GLU A 185 21.68 5.49 1.67
C GLU A 185 23.16 5.75 1.98
N ASP A 186 24.06 5.47 1.03
CA ASP A 186 25.50 5.68 1.18
C ASP A 186 25.96 7.09 0.71
N ASP A 187 25.09 7.90 0.09
CA ASP A 187 25.38 9.24 -0.44
C ASP A 187 24.21 10.21 -0.20
N PRO A 188 23.94 10.59 1.07
CA PRO A 188 22.83 11.47 1.41
C PRO A 188 23.08 12.91 0.98
N ASP A 189 22.02 13.61 0.59
CA ASP A 189 22.05 15.02 0.23
C ASP A 189 21.84 15.94 1.44
N SER A 190 22.27 17.20 1.31
CA SER A 190 21.92 18.21 2.30
C SER A 190 20.40 18.40 2.37
N GLY A 191 19.86 18.26 3.57
CA GLY A 191 18.43 18.36 3.85
C GLY A 191 17.77 17.02 4.10
N ASP A 192 18.39 15.90 3.73
CA ASP A 192 17.87 14.56 4.01
C ASP A 192 17.78 14.33 5.52
N ALA A 193 16.67 13.75 5.98
CA ALA A 193 16.45 13.39 7.37
C ALA A 193 17.23 12.12 7.70
N PHE A 194 17.83 12.10 8.89
CA PHE A 194 18.54 10.93 9.38
C PHE A 194 18.49 10.85 10.89
N PHE A 195 18.69 9.64 11.40
CA PHE A 195 18.95 9.43 12.81
C PHE A 195 20.05 8.39 13.02
N CYS A 196 20.84 8.60 14.07
CA CYS A 196 21.78 7.60 14.56
C CYS A 196 21.11 6.84 15.71
N TYR A 197 21.27 5.53 15.75
CA TYR A 197 20.89 4.70 16.89
C TYR A 197 22.02 3.73 17.22
N ILE A 198 21.94 3.17 18.43
CA ILE A 198 22.86 2.13 18.88
C ILE A 198 22.09 0.90 19.35
N ASP A 199 22.57 -0.26 18.95
CA ASP A 199 22.15 -1.59 19.40
C ASP A 199 23.34 -2.33 20.02
N ARG A 200 23.11 -3.40 20.79
CA ARG A 200 24.22 -4.18 21.35
C ARG A 200 24.85 -5.05 20.28
N GLY A 201 26.18 -5.02 20.19
CA GLY A 201 26.91 -5.81 19.18
C GLY A 201 26.87 -7.32 19.41
N ASP A 202 26.44 -7.77 20.60
CA ASP A 202 26.17 -9.18 20.89
C ASP A 202 24.73 -9.63 20.61
N GLY A 203 23.87 -8.70 20.17
CA GLY A 203 22.45 -8.95 19.88
C GLY A 203 21.57 -9.15 21.12
N GLU A 204 22.10 -8.94 22.34
CA GLU A 204 21.25 -8.93 23.53
C GLU A 204 20.37 -7.67 23.57
N LYS A 205 19.23 -7.77 24.25
CA LYS A 205 18.32 -6.63 24.42
C LYS A 205 18.76 -5.73 25.57
N ILE A 206 18.61 -4.43 25.37
CA ILE A 206 18.85 -3.37 26.36
C ILE A 206 17.63 -3.24 27.26
N THR A 207 17.83 -2.99 28.54
CA THR A 207 16.74 -2.71 29.50
C THR A 207 16.87 -1.29 30.03
N GLY A 208 15.79 -0.51 29.97
CA GLY A 208 15.85 0.92 30.33
C GLY A 208 16.57 1.75 29.25
N ARG A 209 16.81 3.03 29.54
CA ARG A 209 17.55 3.90 28.62
C ARG A 209 19.02 3.96 28.98
N ILE A 210 19.87 3.97 27.96
CA ILE A 210 21.31 4.14 28.08
C ILE A 210 21.64 5.49 28.70
N ARG A 211 20.93 6.55 28.30
CA ARG A 211 21.13 7.90 28.87
C ARG A 211 20.84 7.96 30.37
N ASP A 212 19.86 7.18 30.84
CA ASP A 212 19.41 7.20 32.23
C ASP A 212 20.38 6.38 33.12
N ALA A 213 21.14 5.44 32.54
CA ALA A 213 22.17 4.68 33.25
C ALA A 213 23.40 5.55 33.62
N GLY A 214 23.71 6.58 32.82
CA GLY A 214 24.78 7.54 33.11
C GLY A 214 24.46 8.50 34.26
N GLU A 215 23.18 8.81 34.47
CA GLU A 215 22.75 9.75 35.52
C GLU A 215 22.86 9.15 36.95
N GLN A 216 22.83 7.81 37.08
CA GLN A 216 22.94 7.13 38.39
C GLN A 216 24.37 7.06 38.96
N VAL A 217 25.39 7.37 38.17
CA VAL A 217 26.79 7.38 38.63
C VAL A 217 27.20 8.76 39.17
N GLY A 218 26.34 9.78 39.01
CA GLY A 218 26.60 11.17 39.38
C GLY A 218 25.91 11.68 40.66
N ALA A 219 25.25 10.83 41.44
CA ALA A 219 24.54 11.19 42.67
C ALA A 219 25.24 10.71 43.95
#